data_AF-A0A484WND6-F1
#
_entry.id   AF-A0A484WND6-F1
#
_cell.length_a   1.000
_cell.length_b   1.000
_cell.length_c   1.000
_cell.angle_alpha   90.00
_cell.angle_beta   90.00
_cell.angle_gamma   90.00
#
_symmetry.space_group_name_H-M   'P 1'
#
loop_
_entity.id
_entity.type
_entity.pdbx_description
1 polymer ?
#
loop_
_entity_poly.entity_id
_entity_poly.type
_entity_poly.pdbx_seq_one_letter_code
_entity_poly.pdbx_strand_id
1 'polypeptide(L)' 'MRSKYIVIEGLEGAGKTTARNVVVETLEQLGIRDMVSLGNLAVRNLPKS' A
#
# COMPACT_ATOMS: atom_id res chain seq x y z
N MET A 1 -6.61 -13.37 15.91
CA MET A 1 -6.55 -12.68 14.60
C MET A 1 -5.29 -13.10 13.88
N ARG A 2 -5.36 -13.42 12.59
CA ARG A 2 -4.18 -13.76 11.78
C ARG A 2 -4.02 -12.68 10.71
N SER A 3 -3.02 -11.82 10.88
CA SER A 3 -2.67 -10.79 9.89
C SER A 3 -1.80 -11.38 8.78
N LYS A 4 -1.73 -10.67 7.65
CA LYS A 4 -0.80 -10.94 6.56
C LYS A 4 -0.01 -9.68 6.24
N TYR A 5 1.22 -9.88 5.78
CA TYR A 5 2.08 -8.81 5.29
C TYR A 5 2.36 -9.05 3.81
N ILE A 6 2.07 -8.06 2.98
CA ILE A 6 2.21 -8.13 1.51
C ILE A 6 3.25 -7.09 1.10
N VAL A 7 4.26 -7.53 0.36
CA VAL A 7 5.31 -6.67 -0.18
C VAL A 7 5.20 -6.64 -1.70
N ILE A 8 5.27 -5.44 -2.28
CA ILE A 8 5.27 -5.23 -3.72
C ILE A 8 6.63 -4.66 -4.11
N GLU A 9 7.47 -5.52 -4.67
CA GLU A 9 8.83 -5.17 -5.14
C GLU A 9 8.86 -4.95 -6.65
N GLY A 10 9.90 -4.26 -7.11
CA GLY A 10 10.15 -4.03 -8.53
C GLY A 10 11.06 -2.84 -8.78
N LEU A 11 11.63 -2.80 -9.98
CA LEU A 11 12.48 -1.70 -10.43
C LEU A 11 11.72 -0.36 -10.45
N GLU A 12 12.46 0.74 -10.58
CA GLU A 12 11.86 2.05 -10.84
C GLU A 12 11.03 1.99 -12.14
N GLY A 13 9.85 2.59 -12.12
CA GLY A 13 8.92 2.53 -13.26
C GLY A 13 8.17 1.20 -13.43
N ALA A 14 8.44 0.15 -12.64
CA ALA A 14 7.78 -1.16 -12.77
C ALA A 14 6.28 -1.20 -12.39
N GLY A 15 5.66 -0.05 -12.08
CA GLY A 15 4.23 0.03 -11.78
C GLY A 15 3.83 -0.41 -10.36
N LYS A 16 4.75 -0.39 -9.38
CA LYS A 16 4.49 -0.79 -7.99
C LYS A 16 3.26 -0.12 -7.36
N THR A 17 3.05 1.18 -7.63
CA THR A 17 1.88 1.92 -7.13
C THR A 17 0.58 1.41 -7.74
N THR A 18 0.57 1.12 -9.05
CA THR A 18 -0.59 0.55 -9.73
C THR A 18 -0.91 -0.84 -9.19
N ALA A 19 0.11 -1.69 -9.04
CA ALA A 19 -0.05 -3.02 -8.44
C ALA A 19 -0.60 -2.93 -7.01
N ARG A 20 -0.12 -1.98 -6.19
CA ARG A 20 -0.66 -1.73 -4.84
C ARG A 20 -2.15 -1.42 -4.87
N ASN A 21 -2.59 -0.56 -5.78
CA ASN A 21 -4.00 -0.18 -5.88
C ASN A 21 -4.88 -1.37 -6.27
N VAL A 22 -4.46 -2.19 -7.23
CA VAL A 22 -5.19 -3.42 -7.61
C VAL A 22 -5.27 -4.40 -6.44
N VAL A 23 -4.18 -4.58 -5.68
CA VAL A 23 -4.18 -5.43 -4.49
C VAL A 23 -5.15 -4.92 -3.43
N VAL A 24 -5.14 -3.61 -3.14
CA VAL A 24 -6.07 -3.00 -2.18
C VAL A 24 -7.53 -3.20 -2.63
N GLU A 25 -7.85 -2.88 -3.89
CA GLU A 25 -9.19 -3.05 -4.45
C GLU A 25 -9.66 -4.51 -4.36
N THR A 26 -8.78 -5.46 -4.70
CA THR A 26 -9.08 -6.89 -4.63
C THR A 26 -9.38 -7.31 -3.19
N LEU A 27 -8.57 -6.87 -2.22
CA LEU A 27 -8.77 -7.20 -0.80
C LEU A 27 -10.07 -6.59 -0.26
N GLU A 28 -10.39 -5.35 -0.65
CA GLU A 28 -11.65 -4.70 -0.29
C GLU A 28 -12.87 -5.43 -0.84
N GLN A 29 -12.81 -5.91 -2.09
CA GLN A 29 -13.85 -6.74 -2.71
C GLN A 29 -14.05 -8.07 -1.97
N LEU A 30 -12.97 -8.63 -1.40
CA LEU A 30 -13.01 -9.83 -0.55
C LEU A 30 -13.42 -9.53 0.92
N GLY A 31 -13.76 -8.28 1.24
CA GLY A 31 -14.20 -7.87 2.57
C GLY A 31 -13.07 -7.57 3.56
N ILE A 32 -11.82 -7.60 3.12
CA ILE A 32 -10.64 -7.25 3.94
C ILE A 32 -10.44 -5.74 3.83
N ARG A 33 -10.82 -4.99 4.87
CA ARG A 33 -10.80 -3.52 4.86
C ARG A 33 -9.87 -2.90 5.90
N ASP A 34 -9.52 -3.65 6.95
CA ASP A 34 -8.55 -3.22 7.95
C ASP A 34 -7.13 -3.49 7.46
N MET A 35 -6.50 -2.48 6.87
CA MET A 35 -5.16 -2.57 6.31
C MET A 35 -4.38 -1.26 6.44
N VAL A 36 -3.04 -1.37 6.53
CA VAL A 36 -2.12 -0.22 6.63
C VAL A 36 -1.12 -0.28 5.48
N SER A 37 -0.94 0.85 4.77
CA SER A 37 0.05 1.00 3.72
C SER A 37 1.25 1.83 4.20
N LEU A 38 2.41 1.18 4.34
CA LEU A 38 3.63 1.79 4.91
C LEU A 38 4.40 2.71 3.94
N GLY A 39 4.09 2.69 2.63
CA GLY A 39 4.89 3.37 1.60
C GLY A 39 4.86 4.90 1.60
N ASN A 40 3.95 5.56 2.33
CA ASN A 40 3.76 7.02 2.28
C ASN A 40 4.12 7.77 3.58
N LEU A 41 4.80 7.12 4.54
CA LEU A 41 5.13 7.77 5.81
C LEU A 41 6.15 8.91 5.71
N ALA A 42 6.92 9.00 4.61
CA ALA A 42 7.99 10.00 4.48
C ALA A 42 7.52 11.43 4.10
N VAL A 43 6.27 11.62 3.65
CA VAL A 43 5.81 12.92 3.09
C VAL A 43 4.84 13.68 4.02
N ARG A 44 4.28 13.03 5.04
CA ARG A 44 3.21 13.64 5.86
C ARG A 44 3.68 14.51 7.03
N ASN A 45 4.98 14.53 7.36
CA ASN A 45 5.51 15.23 8.54
C ASN A 45 6.55 16.32 8.23
N LEU A 46 6.62 16.84 7.00
CA LEU A 46 7.44 18.04 6.75
C LEU A 46 6.65 19.29 7.17
N PRO A 47 7.18 20.13 8.08
CA PRO A 47 6.57 21.42 8.35
C PRO A 47 6.54 22.21 7.04
N LYS A 48 5.35 22.64 6.62
CA LYS A 48 5.24 23.59 5.51
C LYS A 48 5.72 24.95 6.04
N SER A 49 6.81 25.46 5.46
CA SER A 49 7.27 26.84 5.60
C SER A 49 6.25 27.80 5.00
#